data_AF-A0A7C5TWB4-F1
#
_entry.id   AF-A0A7C5TWB4-F1
#
_cell.length_a   1.000
_cell.length_b   1.000
_cell.length_c   1.000
_cell.angle_alpha   90.00
_cell.angle_beta   90.00
_cell.angle_gamma   90.00
#
_symmetry.space_group_name_H-M   'P 1'
#
loop_
_entity.id
_entity.type
_entity.pdbx_description
1 polymer ?
#
loop_
_entity_poly.entity_id
_entity_poly.type
_entity_poly.pdbx_seq_one_letter_code
_entity_poly.pdbx_strand_id
1 'polypeptide(L)' 'MIKAKIDKKLELKFRELAMRRYGYSKGAISRAVEDAILKWISLVEKEQISFEGDPIEAIKGILSDVKFES' A
#
# COMPACT_ATOMS: atom_id res chain seq x y z
N MET A 1 19.44 -1.05 -8.56
CA MET A 1 19.63 -1.95 -7.40
C MET A 1 19.56 -1.12 -6.14
N ILE A 2 18.57 -1.36 -5.27
CA ILE A 2 18.43 -0.64 -4.00
C ILE A 2 19.39 -1.28 -2.99
N LYS A 3 20.15 -0.46 -2.24
CA LYS A 3 20.99 -0.90 -1.12
C LYS A 3 20.53 -0.18 0.15
N ALA A 4 20.31 -0.93 1.22
CA ALA A 4 19.93 -0.40 2.51
C ALA A 4 20.63 -1.16 3.63
N LYS A 5 20.90 -0.48 4.75
CA LYS A 5 21.30 -1.13 6.00
C LYS A 5 20.06 -1.38 6.82
N ILE A 6 19.88 -2.63 7.25
CA ILE A 6 18.74 -3.06 8.06
C ILE A 6 19.29 -3.67 9.34
N ASP A 7 18.59 -3.47 10.46
CA ASP A 7 18.92 -4.17 11.69
C ASP A 7 18.88 -5.69 11.49
N LYS A 8 19.84 -6.40 12.09
CA LYS A 8 20.04 -7.84 11.89
C LYS A 8 18.84 -8.66 12.36
N LYS A 9 18.20 -8.27 13.47
CA LYS A 9 17.03 -8.98 14.01
C LYS A 9 15.82 -8.79 13.10
N LEU A 10 15.65 -7.58 12.56
CA LEU A 10 14.61 -7.29 11.58
C LEU A 10 14.82 -8.08 10.28
N GLU A 11 16.04 -8.13 9.75
CA GLU A 11 16.38 -8.90 8.56
C GLU A 11 16.07 -10.39 8.73
N LEU A 12 16.48 -10.98 9.87
CA LEU A 12 16.25 -12.40 10.16
C LEU A 12 14.75 -12.72 10.14
N LYS A 13 13.94 -11.90 10.82
CA LYS A 13 12.49 -12.06 10.88
C LYS A 13 11.85 -11.89 9.49
N PHE A 14 12.32 -10.93 8.70
CA PHE A 14 11.84 -10.73 7.33
C PHE A 14 12.11 -11.95 6.46
N ARG A 15 13.34 -12.50 6.50
CA ARG A 15 13.71 -13.70 5.73
C ARG A 15 12.89 -14.91 6.13
N GLU A 16 12.71 -15.14 7.42
CA GLU A 16 11.89 -16.24 7.93
C GLU A 16 10.46 -16.16 7.38
N LEU A 17 9.82 -14.99 7.49
CA LEU A 17 8.46 -14.78 7.00
C LEU A 17 8.36 -14.88 5.49
N ALA A 18 9.34 -14.35 4.75
CA ALA A 18 9.41 -14.47 3.30
C ALA A 18 9.45 -15.95 2.86
N MET A 19 10.29 -16.76 3.50
CA MET A 19 10.40 -18.19 3.20
C MET A 19 9.12 -18.94 3.55
N ARG A 20 8.50 -18.64 4.71
CA ARG A 20 7.21 -19.23 5.10
C ARG A 20 6.09 -18.88 4.11
N ARG A 21 6.09 -17.65 3.55
CA ARG A 21 5.06 -17.13 2.66
C ARG A 21 5.19 -17.62 1.21
N TYR A 22 6.40 -17.57 0.65
CA TYR A 22 6.65 -17.83 -0.78
C TYR A 22 7.37 -19.16 -1.05
N GLY A 23 7.62 -19.94 0.01
CA GLY A 23 8.35 -21.21 -0.03
C GLY A 23 9.85 -21.04 0.16
N TYR A 24 10.52 -22.17 0.44
CA TYR A 24 11.96 -22.25 0.70
C TYR A 24 12.77 -22.39 -0.59
N SER A 25 12.47 -21.57 -1.59
CA SER A 25 13.10 -21.63 -2.92
C SER A 25 13.84 -20.34 -3.27
N LYS A 26 14.72 -20.44 -4.28
CA LYS A 26 15.43 -19.29 -4.82
C LYS A 26 14.42 -18.23 -5.28
N GLY A 27 14.57 -17.00 -4.79
CA GLY A 27 13.71 -15.86 -5.15
C GLY A 27 12.58 -15.55 -4.16
N ALA A 28 12.36 -16.35 -3.10
CA ALA A 28 11.36 -16.04 -2.07
C ALA A 28 11.60 -14.66 -1.41
N ILE A 29 12.86 -14.34 -1.10
CA ILE A 29 13.24 -13.05 -0.51
C ILE A 29 13.01 -11.90 -1.50
N SER A 30 13.40 -12.07 -2.77
CA SER A 30 13.21 -11.04 -3.80
C SER A 30 11.73 -10.69 -3.98
N ARG A 31 10.86 -11.71 -4.05
CA ARG A 31 9.41 -11.52 -4.12
C ARG A 31 8.85 -10.80 -2.89
N ALA A 32 9.32 -11.18 -1.69
CA ALA A 32 8.91 -10.50 -0.47
C ALA A 32 9.35 -9.02 -0.44
N VAL A 33 10.51 -8.70 -1.00
CA VAL A 33 10.99 -7.31 -1.10
C VAL A 33 10.13 -6.51 -2.07
N GLU A 34 9.82 -7.05 -3.24
CA GLU A 34 8.92 -6.41 -4.21
C GLU A 34 7.54 -6.14 -3.59
N ASP A 35 6.94 -7.15 -2.95
CA ASP A 35 5.65 -7.01 -2.28
C ASP A 35 5.70 -5.99 -1.14
N ALA A 36 6.79 -5.92 -0.38
CA ALA A 36 6.96 -4.93 0.69
C ALA A 36 7.07 -3.50 0.15
N ILE A 37 7.82 -3.30 -0.94
CA ILE A 37 7.95 -2.00 -1.60
C ILE A 37 6.60 -1.57 -2.19
N LEU A 38 5.88 -2.47 -2.86
CA LEU A 38 4.55 -2.18 -3.40
C LEU A 38 3.57 -1.77 -2.29
N LYS A 39 3.55 -2.50 -1.18
CA LYS A 39 2.70 -2.17 -0.02
C LYS A 39 3.06 -0.83 0.60
N TRP A 40 4.36 -0.52 0.71
CA TRP A 40 4.83 0.78 1.20
C TRP A 40 4.36 1.92 0.29
N ILE A 41 4.52 1.78 -1.03
CA ILE A 41 4.05 2.78 -2.01
C ILE A 41 2.55 2.97 -1.87
N SER A 42 1.76 1.89 -1.89
CA SER A 42 0.30 1.98 -1.74
C SER A 42 -0.15 2.58 -0.41
N LEU A 43 0.59 2.36 0.67
CA LEU A 43 0.31 2.99 1.96
C LEU A 43 0.49 4.51 1.87
N VAL A 44 1.64 4.96 1.38
CA VAL A 44 1.98 6.39 1.26
C VAL A 44 1.08 7.11 0.25
N GLU A 45 0.77 6.48 -0.89
CA GLU A 45 -0.15 7.05 -1.88
C GLU A 45 -1.59 7.15 -1.34
N LYS A 46 -2.06 6.15 -0.57
CA LYS A 46 -3.37 6.23 0.09
C LYS A 46 -3.42 7.33 1.15
N GLU A 47 -2.33 7.54 1.89
CA GLU A 47 -2.22 8.64 2.83
C GLU A 47 -2.21 10.02 2.12
N GLN A 48 -1.75 10.09 0.86
CA GLN A 48 -1.83 11.30 0.04
C GLN A 48 -3.23 11.54 -0.55
N ILE A 49 -4.06 10.51 -0.70
CA ILE A 49 -5.48 10.68 -1.03
C ILE A 49 -6.24 11.04 0.27
N SER A 50 -5.86 12.16 0.89
CA SER A 50 -6.78 12.87 1.78
C SER A 50 -7.66 13.72 0.90
N PHE A 51 -8.97 13.45 0.90
CA PHE A 51 -9.93 14.34 0.28
C PHE A 51 -9.87 15.71 0.98
N GLU A 52 -9.28 16.71 0.32
CA GLU A 52 -9.16 18.09 0.82
C GLU A 52 -10.46 18.90 0.72
N GLY A 53 -11.52 18.34 0.12
CA GLY A 53 -12.82 19.00 0.00
C GLY A 53 -13.72 18.73 1.21
N ASP A 54 -14.78 19.52 1.35
CA ASP A 54 -15.91 19.17 2.22
C ASP A 54 -16.70 18.02 1.57
N PRO A 55 -16.80 16.83 2.21
CA PRO A 55 -17.54 15.69 1.67
C PRO A 55 -18.99 16.04 1.31
N ILE A 56 -19.59 16.98 2.06
CA ILE A 56 -20.96 17.43 1.84
C ILE A 56 -21.06 18.22 0.54
N GLU A 57 -20.12 19.14 0.28
CA GLU A 57 -20.11 19.95 -0.95
C GLU A 57 -19.82 19.11 -2.20
N ALA A 58 -18.94 18.10 -2.11
CA ALA A 58 -18.74 17.16 -3.22
C ALA A 58 -19.99 16.34 -3.54
N ILE A 59 -20.70 15.86 -2.52
CA ILE A 59 -21.98 15.17 -2.72
C ILE A 59 -23.01 16.12 -3.34
N LYS A 60 -23.06 17.37 -2.90
CA LYS A 60 -23.99 18.39 -3.41
C LYS A 60 -23.78 18.71 -4.89
N GLY A 61 -22.54 18.77 -5.34
CA GLY A 61 -22.18 18.92 -6.76
C GLY A 61 -22.49 17.69 -7.61
N ILE A 62 -22.43 16.48 -7.04
CA ILE A 62 -22.88 15.25 -7.73
C ILE A 62 -24.41 15.22 -7.84
N LEU A 63 -25.10 15.67 -6.79
CA LEU A 63 -26.57 15.66 -6.73
C LEU A 63 -27.22 16.79 -7.52
N SER A 64 -26.49 17.83 -7.91
CA SER A 64 -27.08 18.94 -8.68
C SER A 64 -27.58 18.54 -10.07
N ASP A 65 -27.02 17.47 -10.63
CA ASP A 65 -27.46 16.91 -11.92
C ASP A 65 -28.60 15.88 -11.77
N VAL A 66 -28.95 15.51 -10.54
CA VAL A 66 -30.04 14.60 -10.24
C VAL A 66 -31.32 15.40 -10.06
N LYS A 67 -32.18 15.41 -11.09
CA LYS A 67 -33.54 15.92 -10.94
C LYS A 67 -34.35 14.94 -10.10
N PHE A 68 -34.70 15.35 -8.88
CA PHE A 68 -35.75 14.69 -8.13
C PHE A 68 -37.09 15.06 -8.77
N GLU A 69 -37.68 14.13 -9.51
CA GLU A 69 -39.08 14.25 -9.90
C GLU A 69 -39.93 14.09 -8.63
N SER A 70 -40.73 15.12 -8.34
CA SER A 70 -41.65 15.19 -7.19
C SER A 70 -42.99 14.56 -7.51
#